data_AF-A0A6I2GIN9-F1
#
_entry.id   AF-A0A6I2GIN9-F1
#
_cell.length_a   1.000
_cell.length_b   1.000
_cell.length_c   1.000
_cell.angle_alpha   90.00
_cell.angle_beta   90.00
_cell.angle_gamma   90.00
#
_symmetry.space_group_name_H-M   'P 1'
#
loop_
_entity.id
_entity.type
_entity.pdbx_description
1 polymer ?
#
loop_
_entity_poly.entity_id
_entity_poly.type
_entity_poly.pdbx_seq_one_letter_code
_entity_poly.pdbx_strand_id
1 'polypeptide(L)'
;MAVVVTAAGLSAGETIDFDGEPALIQSLAHRRTPKGDDVYDLELEVLCSSVSIGRSFRAGDKVELVAWRQNLSRWRQLSRRSRRSPIPTACCTS
;
A
#
# COMPACT_ATOMS: atom_id res chain seq x y z
N MET A 1 1.58 10.55 -12.88
CA MET A 1 2.98 10.07 -12.96
C MET A 1 3.17 9.12 -11.80
N ALA A 2 3.23 7.81 -12.08
CA ALA A 2 3.50 6.79 -11.06
C ALA A 2 5.00 6.81 -10.71
N VAL A 3 5.34 6.75 -9.43
CA VAL A 3 6.74 6.67 -8.99
C VAL A 3 7.05 5.19 -8.80
N VAL A 4 7.86 4.62 -9.68
CA VAL A 4 8.28 3.22 -9.56
C VAL A 4 9.51 3.16 -8.67
N VAL A 5 9.42 2.40 -7.57
CA VAL A 5 10.51 2.14 -6.64
C VAL A 5 10.80 0.64 -6.58
N THR A 6 11.94 0.29 -5.99
CA THR A 6 12.22 -1.12 -5.66
C THR A 6 11.59 -1.47 -4.31
N ALA A 7 11.28 -2.75 -4.08
CA ALA A 7 10.72 -3.20 -2.80
C ALA A 7 11.62 -2.87 -1.60
N ALA A 8 12.95 -2.83 -1.81
CA ALA A 8 13.91 -2.39 -0.80
C ALA A 8 13.79 -0.90 -0.42
N GLY A 9 13.17 -0.09 -1.28
CA GLY A 9 12.92 1.33 -1.02
C GLY A 9 11.57 1.62 -0.35
N LEU A 10 10.74 0.60 -0.09
CA LEU A 10 9.42 0.77 0.50
C LEU A 10 9.49 0.97 2.01
N SER A 11 8.51 1.70 2.55
CA SER A 11 8.33 1.94 3.98
C SER A 11 6.88 1.74 4.42
N ALA A 12 6.68 1.35 5.68
CA ALA A 12 5.35 1.33 6.28
C ALA A 12 4.71 2.74 6.24
N GLY A 13 3.41 2.79 5.98
CA GLY A 13 2.65 4.03 5.79
C GLY A 13 2.62 4.54 4.35
N GLU A 14 3.38 3.94 3.42
CA GLU A 14 3.26 4.23 1.99
C GLU A 14 2.11 3.45 1.35
N THR A 15 1.61 3.96 0.23
CA THR A 15 0.55 3.33 -0.54
C THR A 15 1.11 2.90 -1.88
N ILE A 16 0.87 1.65 -2.25
CA ILE A 16 1.32 1.04 -3.50
C ILE A 16 0.13 0.61 -4.33
N ASP A 17 0.37 0.39 -5.62
CA ASP A 17 -0.57 -0.32 -6.47
C ASP A 17 -0.38 -1.83 -6.27
N PHE A 18 -1.44 -2.51 -5.88
CA PHE A 18 -1.46 -3.95 -5.66
C PHE A 18 -2.60 -4.54 -6.49
N ASP A 19 -2.24 -5.22 -7.58
CA ASP A 19 -3.18 -5.80 -8.54
C ASP A 19 -4.23 -4.80 -9.07
N GLY A 20 -3.82 -3.54 -9.28
CA GLY A 20 -4.69 -2.45 -9.72
C GLY A 20 -5.53 -1.81 -8.61
N GLU A 21 -5.35 -2.23 -7.36
CA GLU A 21 -5.99 -1.62 -6.20
C GLU A 21 -4.97 -0.91 -5.29
N PRO A 22 -5.33 0.26 -4.73
CA PRO A 22 -4.44 0.96 -3.80
C PRO A 22 -4.37 0.21 -2.47
N ALA A 23 -3.17 -0.19 -2.07
CA ALA A 23 -2.91 -0.90 -0.82
C ALA A 23 -1.94 -0.12 0.08
N LEU A 24 -2.31 0.06 1.35
CA LEU A 24 -1.48 0.68 2.37
C LEU A 24 -0.53 -0.35 2.99
N ILE A 25 0.76 -0.05 3.05
CA ILE A 25 1.73 -0.88 3.76
C ILE A 25 1.56 -0.65 5.27
N GLN A 26 0.98 -1.62 5.98
CA GLN A 26 0.81 -1.56 7.42
C GLN A 26 2.11 -1.87 8.16
N SER A 27 2.84 -2.88 7.71
CA SER A 27 4.14 -3.25 8.24
C SER A 27 5.01 -3.89 7.17
N LEU A 28 6.32 -3.89 7.39
CA LEU A 28 7.31 -4.46 6.50
C LEU A 28 8.42 -5.11 7.33
N ALA A 29 8.77 -6.33 6.98
CA ALA A 29 9.85 -7.10 7.59
C ALA A 29 10.87 -7.49 6.52
N HIS A 30 12.15 -7.21 6.77
CA HIS A 30 13.25 -7.66 5.92
C HIS A 30 13.78 -9.00 6.43
N ARG A 31 14.03 -9.93 5.51
CA ARG A 31 14.73 -11.18 5.79
C ARG A 31 15.65 -11.54 4.62
N ARG A 32 16.70 -12.29 4.93
CA ARG A 32 17.59 -12.86 3.92
C ARG A 32 17.34 -14.37 3.80
N THR A 33 17.18 -14.86 2.57
CA THR A 33 16.96 -16.30 2.32
C THR A 33 18.26 -17.09 2.55
N PRO A 34 18.20 -18.43 2.70
CA PRO A 34 19.41 -19.26 2.80
C PRO A 34 20.34 -19.15 1.57
N LYS A 35 19.81 -18.70 0.42
CA LYS A 35 20.58 -18.46 -0.81
C LYS A 35 21.23 -17.07 -0.86
N GLY A 36 21.00 -16.24 0.15
CA GLY A 36 21.54 -14.88 0.24
C GLY A 36 20.67 -13.80 -0.38
N ASP A 37 19.46 -14.13 -0.86
CA ASP A 37 18.56 -13.14 -1.46
C ASP A 37 17.86 -12.30 -0.38
N ASP A 38 17.75 -11.01 -0.60
CA ASP A 38 17.01 -10.09 0.27
C ASP A 38 15.52 -10.07 -0.11
N VAL A 39 14.66 -10.38 0.86
CA VAL A 39 13.20 -10.47 0.73
C VAL A 39 12.53 -9.56 1.76
N TYR A 40 11.48 -8.88 1.32
CA TYR A 40 10.67 -7.96 2.10
C TYR A 40 9.25 -8.54 2.20
N ASP A 41 8.84 -8.93 3.39
CA ASP A 41 7.49 -9.38 3.69
C ASP A 41 6.65 -8.18 4.14
N LEU A 42 5.62 -7.85 3.38
CA LEU A 42 4.75 -6.70 3.61
C LEU A 42 3.38 -7.17 4.07
N GLU A 43 2.85 -6.54 5.11
CA GLU A 43 1.44 -6.60 5.44
C GLU A 43 0.73 -5.40 4.80
N LEU A 44 -0.19 -5.68 3.89
CA LEU A 44 -0.89 -4.68 3.09
C LEU A 44 -2.36 -4.62 3.50
N GLU A 45 -2.94 -3.42 3.56
CA GLU A 45 -4.38 -3.19 3.66
C GLU A 45 -4.89 -2.64 2.34
N VAL A 46 -5.64 -3.46 1.60
CA VAL A 46 -6.30 -3.04 0.35
C VAL A 46 -7.39 -2.04 0.72
N LEU A 47 -7.22 -0.79 0.31
CA LEU A 47 -8.05 0.31 0.82
C LEU A 47 -9.51 0.22 0.35
N CYS A 48 -9.75 -0.40 -0.79
CA CYS A 48 -11.08 -0.56 -1.39
C CYS A 48 -11.93 -1.61 -0.70
N SER A 49 -11.33 -2.72 -0.31
CA SER A 49 -12.00 -3.85 0.33
C SER A 49 -11.77 -3.92 1.84
N SER A 50 -10.86 -3.10 2.38
CA SER A 50 -10.36 -3.18 3.77
C SER A 50 -9.79 -4.56 4.13
N VAL A 51 -9.35 -5.33 3.13
CA VAL A 51 -8.76 -6.66 3.31
C VAL A 51 -7.27 -6.53 3.61
N SER A 52 -6.82 -7.25 4.63
CA SER A 52 -5.39 -7.38 4.95
C SER A 52 -4.79 -8.59 4.23
N ILE A 53 -3.64 -8.39 3.57
CA ILE A 53 -2.94 -9.39 2.78
C ILE A 53 -1.45 -9.32 3.08
N GLY A 54 -0.84 -10.46 3.39
CA GLY A 54 0.62 -10.61 3.47
C GLY A 54 1.23 -10.94 2.11
N ARG A 55 2.26 -10.20 1.68
CA ARG A 55 2.96 -10.43 0.41
C ARG A 55 4.47 -10.27 0.55
N SER A 56 5.21 -11.19 -0.03
CA SER A 56 6.69 -11.14 -0.10
C SER A 56 7.15 -10.59 -1.45
N PHE A 57 8.12 -9.68 -1.41
CA PHE A 57 8.80 -9.12 -2.57
C PHE A 57 10.30 -9.33 -2.44
N ARG A 58 11.00 -9.56 -3.55
CA ARG A 58 12.46 -9.52 -3.58
C ARG A 58 12.91 -8.06 -3.61
N ALA A 59 14.10 -7.79 -3.06
CA ALA A 59 14.66 -6.44 -2.96
C ALA A 59 14.60 -5.62 -4.27
N GLY A 60 14.79 -6.27 -5.42
CA GLY A 60 14.80 -5.65 -6.74
C GLY A 60 13.43 -5.58 -7.44
N ASP A 61 12.37 -6.12 -6.84
CA ASP A 61 11.03 -6.08 -7.44
C ASP A 61 10.56 -4.63 -7.57
N LYS A 62 10.02 -4.28 -8.74
CA LYS A 62 9.51 -2.94 -9.01
C LYS A 62 8.09 -2.83 -8.50
N VAL A 63 7.84 -1.80 -7.71
CA VAL A 63 6.54 -1.51 -7.11
C VAL A 63 6.18 -0.07 -7.42
N GLU A 64 4.94 0.15 -7.87
CA GLU A 64 4.45 1.49 -8.14
C GLU A 64 3.93 2.12 -6.86
N LEU A 65 4.54 3.23 -6.45
CA LEU A 65 3.97 4.08 -5.41
C LEU A 65 2.79 4.83 -5.98
N VAL A 66 1.64 4.64 -5.34
CA VAL A 66 0.46 5.43 -5.61
C VAL A 66 0.59 6.70 -4.76
N ALA A 67 0.87 7.82 -5.42
CA ALA A 67 0.85 9.14 -4.82
C ALA A 67 -0.60 9.57 -4.49
N TRP A 68 -1.31 8.78 -3.70
CA TRP A 68 -2.66 9.04 -3.20
C TRP A 68 -2.66 10.07 -2.05
N ARG A 69 -1.63 10.92 -2.03
CA ARG A 69 -1.08 11.58 -0.84
C ARG A 69 -1.78 12.87 -0.43
N GLN A 70 -2.97 13.20 -0.94
CA GLN A 70 -3.66 14.44 -0.51
C GLN A 70 -5.12 14.29 -0.14
N ASN A 71 -5.85 13.30 -0.64
CA ASN A 71 -7.26 13.21 -0.33
C ASN A 71 -7.59 12.30 0.85
N LEU A 72 -6.83 11.25 1.15
CA LEU A 72 -7.21 10.29 2.20
C LEU A 72 -7.18 10.83 3.62
N SER A 73 -6.14 11.56 4.03
CA SER A 73 -6.05 12.10 5.40
C SER A 73 -7.15 13.14 5.63
N ARG A 74 -7.43 13.94 4.60
CA ARG A 74 -8.54 14.89 4.54
C ARG A 74 -9.88 14.17 4.58
N TRP A 75 -10.00 13.05 3.85
CA TRP A 75 -11.20 12.22 3.83
C TRP A 75 -11.42 11.48 5.15
N ARG A 76 -10.40 10.88 5.76
CA ARG A 76 -10.46 10.27 7.10
C ARG A 76 -10.80 11.32 8.16
N GLN A 77 -10.31 12.55 8.03
CA GLN A 77 -10.73 13.66 8.90
C GLN A 77 -12.20 14.04 8.66
N LEU A 78 -12.65 14.11 7.40
CA LEU A 78 -14.03 14.43 7.04
C LEU A 78 -15.02 13.30 7.40
N SER A 79 -14.63 12.05 7.24
CA SER A 79 -15.43 10.85 7.53
C SER A 79 -15.47 10.53 9.03
N ARG A 80 -14.39 10.82 9.78
CA ARG A 80 -14.47 10.81 11.26
C ARG A 80 -15.47 11.85 11.78
N ARG A 81 -15.58 13.00 11.09
CA ARG A 81 -16.56 14.05 11.43
C ARG A 81 -17.98 13.71 11.01
N SER A 82 -18.13 12.96 9.92
CA SER A 82 -19.43 12.54 9.37
C SER A 82 -19.63 11.04 9.63
N ARG A 83 -20.32 10.69 10.73
CA ARG A 83 -20.59 9.32 11.22
C ARG A 83 -21.27 8.33 10.24
N ARG A 84 -21.40 8.67 8.96
CA ARG A 84 -21.91 7.85 7.86
C ARG A 84 -21.32 8.36 6.56
N SER A 85 -20.27 7.73 6.05
CA SER A 85 -20.04 7.69 4.60
C SER A 85 -19.18 6.47 4.27
N PRO A 86 -19.65 5.54 3.43
CA PRO A 86 -18.79 4.49 2.88
C PRO A 86 -17.62 5.15 2.14
N ILE A 87 -16.48 4.45 2.07
CA ILE A 87 -15.38 4.82 1.18
C ILE A 87 -16.00 5.11 -0.19
N PRO A 88 -15.78 6.30 -0.79
CA PRO A 88 -16.46 6.62 -2.03
C PRO A 88 -15.90 5.67 -3.09
N THR A 89 -16.78 4.96 -3.77
CA THR A 89 -16.42 3.97 -4.82
C THR A 89 -15.53 4.58 -5.92
N ALA A 90 -15.54 5.92 -6.06
CA ALA A 90 -14.59 6.69 -6.89
C ALA A 90 -13.11 6.52 -6.50
N CYS A 91 -12.82 5.88 -5.36
CA CYS A 91 -11.48 5.55 -4.92
C CYS A 91 -10.91 4.26 -5.54
N CYS A 92 -11.75 3.44 -6.17
CA CYS A 92 -11.43 2.07 -6.58
C CYS A 92 -11.56 1.84 -8.09
N THR A 93 -11.77 2.92 -8.84
CA THR A 93 -11.88 2.90 -10.30
C THR A 93 -10.90 3.92 -10.87
N SER A 94 -9.67 3.48 -11.11
CA SER A 94 -8.86 3.99 -12.22
C SER A 94 -8.27 2.83 -12.98
#